data_AF-A0A379QCN2-F1
#
_entry.id   AF-A0A379QCN2-F1
#
_cell.length_a   1.000
_cell.length_b   1.000
_cell.length_c   1.000
_cell.angle_alpha   90.00
_cell.angle_beta   90.00
_cell.angle_gamma   90.00
#
_symmetry.space_group_name_H-M   'P 1'
#
loop_
_entity.id
_entity.type
_entity.pdbx_description
1 polymer ?
#
loop_
_entity_poly.entity_id
_entity_poly.type
_entity_poly.pdbx_seq_one_letter_code
_entity_poly.pdbx_strand_id
1 'polypeptide(L)'
;MKIQEVKRILTRWQPSCFTLYREAFTQYGGSINMHPDIVDYFMRRHNWHFQFFHYKEDDKIKGAYFICNDQNIGILTRRTFPLSSDEILIPLAPDLRCFLPDRTNRLSVLHQPQIRNVVWKITRKKQNCLVKETFSSKFEKRRRNEYQKFLRNGGNVRTVDELATEELSHLYLIVPVTLVTHQAVTHPRI
;
A
#
# COMPACT_ATOMS: atom_id res chain seq x y z
N MET A 1 3.57 22.21 -25.14
CA MET A 1 2.96 21.20 -24.24
C MET A 1 3.93 20.04 -24.09
N LYS A 2 4.32 19.68 -22.86
CA LYS A 2 5.25 18.57 -22.62
C LYS A 2 4.54 17.25 -22.95
N ILE A 3 5.26 16.25 -23.47
CA ILE A 3 4.70 14.92 -23.85
C ILE A 3 3.89 14.30 -22.70
N GLN A 4 4.30 14.52 -21.46
CA GLN A 4 3.62 14.00 -20.27
C GLN A 4 2.22 14.62 -20.06
N GLU A 5 2.05 15.90 -20.35
CA GLU A 5 0.76 16.59 -20.27
C GLU A 5 -0.21 16.05 -21.33
N VAL A 6 0.30 15.83 -22.55
CA VAL A 6 -0.47 15.19 -23.64
C VAL A 6 -0.98 13.82 -23.20
N LYS A 7 -0.10 12.98 -22.62
CA LYS A 7 -0.48 11.65 -22.13
C LYS A 7 -1.57 11.72 -21.07
N ARG A 8 -1.47 12.66 -20.12
CA ARG A 8 -2.48 12.83 -19.05
C ARG A 8 -3.83 13.21 -19.63
N ILE A 9 -3.87 14.15 -20.57
CA ILE A 9 -5.10 14.53 -21.29
C ILE A 9 -5.71 13.33 -22.02
N LEU A 10 -4.91 12.60 -22.81
CA LEU A 10 -5.38 11.43 -23.58
C LEU A 10 -5.85 10.28 -22.69
N THR A 11 -5.35 10.20 -21.46
CA THR A 11 -5.72 9.18 -20.47
C THR A 11 -6.75 9.68 -19.46
N ARG A 12 -7.35 10.86 -19.69
CA ARG A 12 -8.42 11.50 -18.88
C ARG A 12 -8.00 11.86 -17.45
N TRP A 13 -6.70 12.01 -17.19
CA TRP A 13 -6.18 12.51 -15.92
C TRP A 13 -6.00 14.02 -15.96
N GLN A 14 -6.61 14.71 -15.01
CA GLN A 14 -6.60 16.16 -14.93
C GLN A 14 -5.79 16.63 -13.73
N PRO A 15 -5.07 17.77 -13.82
CA PRO A 15 -4.48 18.41 -12.65
C PRO A 15 -5.50 18.57 -11.52
N SER A 16 -5.04 18.40 -10.29
CA SER A 16 -5.88 18.38 -9.10
C SER A 16 -5.19 19.06 -7.93
N CYS A 17 -5.78 18.97 -6.75
CA CYS A 17 -5.24 19.49 -5.51
C CYS A 17 -5.24 18.42 -4.40
N PHE A 18 -4.58 18.73 -3.29
CA PHE A 18 -4.47 17.85 -2.14
C PHE A 18 -5.84 17.48 -1.54
N THR A 19 -6.80 18.42 -1.53
CA THR A 19 -8.14 18.18 -0.97
C THR A 19 -8.88 17.06 -1.70
N LEU A 20 -8.96 17.14 -3.04
CA LEU A 20 -9.60 16.12 -3.86
C LEU A 20 -8.87 14.77 -3.79
N TYR A 21 -7.53 14.82 -3.67
CA TYR A 21 -6.74 13.62 -3.43
C TYR A 21 -7.11 12.93 -2.11
N ARG A 22 -7.23 13.69 -1.02
CA ARG A 22 -7.63 13.19 0.30
C ARG A 22 -9.04 12.61 0.27
N GLU A 23 -9.97 13.24 -0.44
CA GLU A 23 -11.33 12.72 -0.64
C GLU A 23 -11.31 11.36 -1.35
N ALA A 24 -10.62 11.25 -2.48
CA ALA A 24 -10.49 9.98 -3.22
C ALA A 24 -9.82 8.89 -2.36
N PHE A 25 -8.79 9.24 -1.58
CA PHE A 25 -8.14 8.31 -0.65
C PHE A 25 -9.10 7.84 0.46
N THR A 26 -9.87 8.76 1.04
CA THR A 26 -10.85 8.42 2.07
C THR A 26 -11.90 7.45 1.52
N GLN A 27 -12.29 7.63 0.26
CA GLN A 27 -13.30 6.80 -0.39
C GLN A 27 -12.80 5.42 -0.84
N TYR A 28 -11.59 5.35 -1.39
CA TYR A 28 -11.10 4.15 -2.09
C TYR A 28 -9.89 3.48 -1.44
N GLY A 29 -9.30 4.12 -0.42
CA GLY A 29 -8.11 3.64 0.25
C GLY A 29 -6.85 3.72 -0.61
N GLY A 30 -5.76 3.18 -0.09
CA GLY A 30 -4.47 3.19 -0.75
C GLY A 30 -3.39 2.66 0.18
N SER A 31 -2.16 2.61 -0.31
CA SER A 31 -1.02 2.14 0.48
C SER A 31 -0.50 3.25 1.39
N ILE A 32 0.28 2.88 2.41
CA ILE A 32 0.79 3.83 3.41
C ILE A 32 1.64 4.96 2.81
N ASN A 33 2.46 4.68 1.79
CA ASN A 33 3.22 5.69 1.03
C ASN A 33 2.37 6.62 0.15
N MET A 34 1.06 6.41 0.15
CA MET A 34 0.03 7.23 -0.47
C MET A 34 -0.90 7.85 0.60
N HIS A 35 -0.65 7.68 1.90
CA HIS A 35 -1.60 8.18 2.90
C HIS A 35 -1.63 9.73 2.94
N PRO A 36 -2.81 10.40 2.94
CA PRO A 36 -2.90 11.85 2.92
C PRO A 36 -2.19 12.54 4.08
N ASP A 37 -2.18 11.95 5.28
CA ASP A 37 -1.48 12.55 6.42
C ASP A 37 0.04 12.46 6.30
N ILE A 38 0.55 11.43 5.61
CA ILE A 38 1.97 11.35 5.28
C ILE A 38 2.30 12.38 4.21
N VAL A 39 1.46 12.51 3.18
CA VAL A 39 1.62 13.55 2.16
C VAL A 39 1.63 14.95 2.80
N ASP A 40 0.67 15.25 3.67
CA ASP A 40 0.59 16.52 4.41
C ASP A 40 1.83 16.76 5.29
N TYR A 41 2.30 15.74 6.00
CA TYR A 41 3.55 15.80 6.76
C TYR A 41 4.73 16.21 5.86
N PHE A 42 4.87 15.57 4.70
CA PHE A 42 5.96 15.90 3.76
C PHE A 42 5.78 17.26 3.10
N MET A 43 4.57 17.68 2.77
CA MET A 43 4.30 19.02 2.24
C MET A 43 4.65 20.13 3.24
N ARG A 44 4.39 19.92 4.54
CA ARG A 44 4.60 20.95 5.57
C ARG A 44 6.03 20.98 6.13
N ARG A 45 6.66 19.82 6.29
CA ARG A 45 7.96 19.69 6.98
C ARG A 45 9.14 19.48 6.05
N HIS A 46 8.88 19.17 4.78
CA HIS A 46 9.90 18.98 3.78
C HIS A 46 9.59 19.86 2.57
N ASN A 47 10.61 20.43 1.93
CA ASN A 47 10.42 21.27 0.74
C ASN A 47 10.20 20.39 -0.51
N TRP A 48 9.22 19.49 -0.44
CA TRP A 48 8.92 18.53 -1.48
C TRP A 48 7.86 19.06 -2.43
N HIS A 49 8.07 18.82 -3.72
CA HIS A 49 7.11 19.22 -4.74
C HIS A 49 6.11 18.10 -4.99
N PHE A 50 4.83 18.43 -4.91
CA PHE A 50 3.73 17.50 -5.18
C PHE A 50 2.86 18.02 -6.33
N GLN A 51 2.58 17.14 -7.29
CA GLN A 51 1.62 17.37 -8.36
C GLN A 51 0.49 16.36 -8.22
N PHE A 52 -0.73 16.84 -8.02
CA PHE A 52 -1.91 16.00 -7.85
C PHE A 52 -2.67 15.87 -9.17
N PHE A 53 -3.24 14.68 -9.38
CA PHE A 53 -4.07 14.37 -10.54
C PHE A 53 -5.29 13.58 -10.13
N HIS A 54 -6.41 13.79 -10.82
CA HIS A 54 -7.65 13.04 -10.58
C HIS A 54 -8.24 12.53 -11.90
N TYR A 55 -9.00 11.45 -11.80
CA TYR A 55 -9.80 10.87 -12.87
C TYR A 55 -11.28 11.10 -12.56
N LYS A 56 -12.00 11.68 -13.51
CA LYS A 56 -13.42 12.04 -13.35
C LYS A 56 -14.28 11.34 -14.40
N GLU A 57 -15.37 10.71 -13.96
CA GLU A 57 -16.38 10.06 -14.80
C GLU A 57 -17.76 10.29 -14.17
N ASP A 58 -18.76 10.66 -15.00
CA ASP A 58 -20.12 11.00 -14.56
C ASP A 58 -20.17 12.00 -13.39
N ASP A 59 -19.35 13.05 -13.53
CA ASP A 59 -19.12 14.08 -12.52
C ASP A 59 -18.55 13.63 -11.16
N LYS A 60 -18.15 12.36 -11.03
CA LYS A 60 -17.57 11.78 -9.80
C LYS A 60 -16.08 11.54 -9.96
N ILE A 61 -15.32 11.82 -8.90
CA ILE A 61 -13.92 11.43 -8.83
C ILE A 61 -13.87 9.91 -8.65
N LYS A 62 -13.32 9.22 -9.64
CA LYS A 62 -13.15 7.77 -9.64
C LYS A 62 -11.72 7.36 -9.29
N GLY A 63 -10.81 8.31 -9.17
CA GLY A 63 -9.46 8.01 -8.74
C GLY A 63 -8.58 9.23 -8.63
N ALA A 64 -7.51 9.14 -7.86
CA ALA A 64 -6.53 10.20 -7.73
C ALA A 64 -5.14 9.65 -7.46
N TYR A 65 -4.11 10.34 -7.92
CA TYR A 65 -2.73 10.05 -7.53
C TYR A 65 -1.92 11.35 -7.48
N PHE A 66 -0.69 11.25 -7.02
CA PHE A 66 0.25 12.35 -7.05
C PHE A 66 1.62 11.89 -7.54
N ILE A 67 2.40 12.87 -7.99
CA ILE A 67 3.82 12.72 -8.29
C ILE A 67 4.60 13.56 -7.30
N CYS A 68 5.63 12.94 -6.72
CA CYS A 68 6.56 13.57 -5.80
C CYS A 68 7.87 13.90 -6.53
N ASN A 69 8.34 15.14 -6.35
CA ASN A 69 9.61 15.66 -6.88
C ASN A 69 9.79 15.39 -8.38
N ASP A 70 8.70 15.49 -9.16
CA ASP A 70 8.65 15.27 -10.61
C ASP A 70 9.12 13.89 -11.09
N GLN A 71 9.24 12.91 -10.18
CA GLN A 71 9.88 11.63 -10.48
C GLN A 71 8.97 10.43 -10.25
N ASN A 72 8.35 10.34 -9.07
CA ASN A 72 7.75 9.10 -8.61
C ASN A 72 6.30 9.28 -8.22
N ILE A 73 5.48 8.28 -8.54
CA ILE A 73 4.18 8.12 -7.88
C ILE A 73 4.45 7.64 -6.46
N GLY A 74 3.85 8.31 -5.48
CA GLY A 74 4.00 7.97 -4.06
C GLY A 74 5.32 8.41 -3.42
N ILE A 75 5.37 8.31 -2.10
CA ILE A 75 6.52 8.71 -1.30
C ILE A 75 7.48 7.51 -1.15
N LEU A 76 8.62 7.56 -1.84
CA LEU A 76 9.56 6.43 -1.93
C LEU A 76 10.84 6.65 -1.13
N THR A 77 10.73 6.92 0.19
CA THR A 77 11.87 7.31 1.05
C THR A 77 12.23 6.32 2.14
N ARG A 78 12.10 5.01 1.85
CA ARG A 78 12.46 3.91 2.77
C ARG A 78 13.86 4.02 3.39
N ARG A 79 14.82 4.68 2.72
CA ARG A 79 16.19 4.85 3.23
C ARG A 79 16.31 5.95 4.30
N THR A 80 15.36 6.87 4.35
CA THR A 80 15.40 8.04 5.24
C THR A 80 14.31 7.97 6.30
N PHE A 81 13.19 7.33 5.97
CA PHE A 81 12.04 7.16 6.86
C PHE A 81 11.64 5.68 6.91
N PRO A 82 11.12 5.19 8.04
CA PRO A 82 10.60 3.82 8.19
C PRO A 82 9.24 3.65 7.48
N LEU A 83 9.15 4.12 6.23
CA LEU A 83 7.95 4.08 5.41
C LEU A 83 8.11 2.98 4.36
N SER A 84 7.18 2.01 4.36
CA SER A 84 7.15 0.99 3.31
C SER A 84 6.87 1.63 1.96
N SER A 85 7.72 1.32 0.99
CA SER A 85 7.57 1.76 -0.39
C SER A 85 7.56 0.60 -1.38
N ASP A 86 7.42 -0.63 -0.87
CA ASP A 86 7.55 -1.86 -1.67
C ASP A 86 6.35 -2.09 -2.61
N GLU A 87 5.24 -1.40 -2.35
CA GLU A 87 4.02 -1.42 -3.16
C GLU A 87 3.36 -0.04 -3.19
N ILE A 88 2.68 0.29 -4.30
CA ILE A 88 1.88 1.50 -4.48
C ILE A 88 0.45 1.08 -4.82
N LEU A 89 -0.47 1.32 -3.90
CA LEU A 89 -1.90 1.21 -4.11
C LEU A 89 -2.49 2.64 -4.17
N ILE A 90 -3.00 2.99 -5.34
CA ILE A 90 -3.57 4.28 -5.69
C ILE A 90 -5.07 4.27 -5.35
N PRO A 91 -5.66 5.34 -4.79
CA PRO A 91 -7.10 5.40 -4.62
C PRO A 91 -7.81 5.41 -5.97
N LEU A 92 -8.45 4.29 -6.30
CA LEU A 92 -9.21 4.08 -7.52
C LEU A 92 -10.51 3.35 -7.18
N ALA A 93 -11.62 3.81 -7.78
CA ALA A 93 -12.91 3.17 -7.67
C ALA A 93 -12.84 1.73 -8.20
N PRO A 94 -13.45 0.73 -7.53
CA PRO A 94 -13.34 -0.67 -7.93
C PRO A 94 -13.79 -0.97 -9.37
N ASP A 95 -14.73 -0.18 -9.88
CA ASP A 95 -15.31 -0.29 -11.22
C ASP A 95 -14.52 0.47 -12.30
N LEU A 96 -13.61 1.36 -11.91
CA LEU A 96 -12.83 2.17 -12.85
C LEU A 96 -11.91 1.30 -13.69
N ARG A 97 -11.91 1.53 -15.01
CA ARG A 97 -10.94 0.95 -15.94
C ARG A 97 -10.19 2.07 -16.68
N CYS A 98 -8.94 2.30 -16.35
CA CYS A 98 -8.16 3.44 -16.86
C CYS A 98 -6.78 3.04 -17.41
N PHE A 99 -6.16 4.03 -18.05
CA PHE A 99 -4.74 4.02 -18.40
C PHE A 99 -4.01 4.94 -17.43
N LEU A 100 -2.90 4.50 -16.85
CA LEU A 100 -2.07 5.33 -15.97
C LEU A 100 -0.97 6.01 -16.81
N PRO A 101 -0.91 7.35 -16.90
CA PRO A 101 0.02 8.05 -17.79
C PRO A 101 1.46 8.05 -17.25
N ASP A 102 1.62 7.99 -15.93
CA ASP A 102 2.91 8.01 -15.25
C ASP A 102 3.38 6.58 -14.95
N ARG A 103 4.67 6.32 -15.19
CA ARG A 103 5.26 4.97 -15.06
C ARG A 103 5.65 4.69 -13.62
N THR A 104 5.45 3.45 -13.18
CA THR A 104 5.98 2.94 -11.91
C THR A 104 6.21 1.44 -12.03
N ASN A 105 7.21 0.93 -11.32
CA ASN A 105 7.49 -0.50 -11.19
C ASN A 105 6.99 -1.09 -9.86
N ARG A 106 6.31 -0.28 -9.03
CA ARG A 106 5.85 -0.65 -7.67
C ARG A 106 4.32 -0.75 -7.55
N LEU A 107 3.57 -0.54 -8.63
CA LEU A 107 2.10 -0.57 -8.61
C LEU A 107 1.57 -1.88 -8.01
N SER A 108 0.54 -1.85 -7.17
CA SER A 108 -0.04 -3.05 -6.59
C SER A 108 -0.67 -3.96 -7.65
N VAL A 109 -0.52 -5.28 -7.48
CA VAL A 109 -1.25 -6.27 -8.33
C VAL A 109 -2.76 -6.16 -8.14
N LEU A 110 -3.23 -5.60 -7.02
CA LEU A 110 -4.64 -5.35 -6.76
C LEU A 110 -5.27 -4.40 -7.79
N HIS A 111 -4.47 -3.62 -8.53
CA HIS A 111 -4.95 -2.78 -9.64
C HIS A 111 -5.08 -3.50 -10.98
N GLN A 112 -4.80 -4.80 -11.06
CA GLN A 112 -4.96 -5.58 -12.29
C GLN A 112 -6.33 -5.42 -12.97
N PRO A 113 -7.48 -5.40 -12.27
CA PRO A 113 -8.78 -5.15 -12.91
C PRO A 113 -8.98 -3.70 -13.39
N GLN A 114 -8.23 -2.74 -12.82
CA GLN A 114 -8.45 -1.30 -13.02
C GLN A 114 -7.50 -0.66 -14.05
N ILE A 115 -6.22 -1.06 -14.10
CA ILE A 115 -5.20 -0.39 -14.93
C ILE A 115 -4.77 -1.29 -16.10
N ARG A 116 -5.03 -0.83 -17.33
CA ARG A 116 -4.86 -1.63 -18.56
C ARG A 116 -3.45 -1.66 -19.12
N ASN A 117 -2.65 -0.62 -18.94
CA ASN A 117 -1.33 -0.46 -19.56
C ASN A 117 -0.16 -0.92 -18.69
N VAL A 118 -0.36 -2.01 -17.94
CA VAL A 118 0.64 -2.54 -17.00
C VAL A 118 0.97 -3.98 -17.34
N VAL A 119 2.26 -4.31 -17.28
CA VAL A 119 2.75 -5.68 -17.40
C VAL A 119 2.79 -6.32 -16.01
N TRP A 120 1.83 -7.21 -15.72
CA TRP A 120 1.66 -7.79 -14.39
C TRP A 120 2.55 -9.01 -14.11
N LYS A 121 2.73 -9.89 -15.11
CA LYS A 121 3.28 -11.24 -14.90
C LYS A 121 4.73 -11.45 -15.32
N ILE A 122 5.30 -10.60 -16.18
CA ILE A 122 6.52 -10.93 -16.92
C ILE A 122 7.80 -10.31 -16.33
N THR A 123 7.70 -9.23 -15.54
CA THR A 123 8.88 -8.40 -15.19
C THR A 123 9.13 -8.22 -13.69
N ARG A 124 8.29 -8.80 -12.81
CA ARG A 124 8.45 -8.65 -11.35
C ARG A 124 9.31 -9.76 -10.76
N LYS A 125 10.64 -9.66 -10.93
CA LYS A 125 11.62 -10.52 -10.23
C LYS A 125 11.59 -10.39 -8.69
N LYS A 126 10.84 -9.43 -8.16
CA LYS A 126 10.60 -9.20 -6.73
C LYS A 126 9.11 -9.32 -6.46
N GLN A 127 8.62 -10.55 -6.33
CA GLN A 127 7.32 -10.76 -5.70
C GLN A 127 7.49 -10.42 -4.22
N ASN A 128 6.77 -9.41 -3.74
CA ASN A 128 6.66 -9.19 -2.30
C ASN A 128 6.04 -10.45 -1.71
N CYS A 129 6.72 -11.04 -0.72
CA CYS A 129 6.45 -12.32 -0.05
C CYS A 129 5.16 -13.03 -0.52
N LEU A 130 5.29 -13.98 -1.45
CA LEU A 130 4.23 -14.95 -1.66
C LEU A 130 4.07 -15.73 -0.35
N VAL A 131 2.94 -15.49 0.33
CA VAL A 131 2.51 -16.40 1.39
C VAL A 131 2.40 -17.77 0.77
N LYS A 132 3.17 -18.72 1.29
CA LYS A 132 3.09 -20.09 0.83
C LYS A 132 1.69 -20.61 1.20
N GLU A 133 0.88 -20.95 0.21
CA GLU A 133 -0.51 -21.39 0.44
C GLU A 133 -0.57 -22.72 1.21
N THR A 134 0.47 -23.55 1.08
CA THR A 134 0.57 -24.85 1.77
C THR A 134 1.91 -25.04 2.45
N PHE A 135 1.88 -25.45 3.71
CA PHE A 135 3.07 -25.80 4.49
C PHE A 135 3.23 -27.32 4.59
N SER A 136 4.46 -27.78 4.82
CA SER A 136 4.67 -29.21 5.08
C SER A 136 4.22 -29.56 6.51
N SER A 137 3.75 -30.79 6.71
CA SER A 137 3.34 -31.30 8.02
C SER A 137 4.45 -31.15 9.09
N LYS A 138 5.72 -31.33 8.69
CA LYS A 138 6.89 -31.11 9.57
C LYS A 138 7.00 -29.66 10.03
N PHE A 139 6.76 -28.70 9.14
CA PHE A 139 6.79 -27.27 9.47
C PHE A 139 5.65 -26.91 10.43
N GLU A 140 4.43 -27.36 10.13
CA GLU A 140 3.26 -27.12 10.98
C GLU A 140 3.44 -27.68 12.39
N LYS A 141 3.91 -28.93 12.50
CA LYS A 141 4.19 -29.57 13.80
C LYS A 141 5.24 -28.78 14.60
N ARG A 142 6.31 -28.33 13.94
CA ARG A 142 7.35 -27.52 14.58
C ARG A 142 6.79 -26.19 15.09
N ARG A 143 6.04 -25.45 14.26
CA ARG A 143 5.42 -24.17 14.64
C ARG A 143 4.42 -24.34 15.78
N ARG A 144 3.61 -25.40 15.76
CA ARG A 144 2.68 -25.74 16.86
C ARG A 144 3.44 -26.00 18.17
N ASN A 145 4.55 -26.74 18.12
CA ASN A 145 5.35 -27.01 19.31
C ASN A 145 6.00 -25.73 19.88
N GLU A 146 6.48 -24.84 19.01
CA GLU A 146 7.03 -23.53 19.42
C GLU A 146 5.95 -22.64 20.05
N TYR A 147 4.77 -22.57 19.44
CA TYR A 147 3.60 -21.87 19.99
C TYR A 147 3.22 -22.38 21.38
N GLN A 148 3.10 -23.70 21.53
CA GLN A 148 2.75 -24.31 22.82
C GLN A 148 3.86 -24.12 23.86
N LYS A 149 5.13 -24.11 23.46
CA LYS A 149 6.25 -23.79 24.36
C LYS A 149 6.17 -22.35 24.85
N PHE A 150 5.84 -21.40 23.97
CA PHE A 150 5.67 -20.00 24.32
C PHE A 150 4.56 -19.81 25.36
N LEU A 151 3.39 -20.43 25.15
CA LEU A 151 2.29 -20.38 26.12
C LEU A 151 2.66 -21.02 27.47
N ARG A 152 3.32 -22.18 27.46
CA ARG A 152 3.78 -22.84 28.69
C ARG A 152 4.78 -22.00 29.49
N ASN A 153 5.52 -21.11 28.84
CA ASN A 153 6.46 -20.20 29.47
C ASN A 153 5.79 -18.88 29.93
N GLY A 154 4.46 -18.82 29.98
CA GLY A 154 3.71 -17.63 30.40
C GLY A 154 3.52 -16.58 29.31
N GLY A 155 3.86 -16.90 28.06
CA GLY A 155 3.62 -16.02 26.93
C GLY A 155 2.13 -15.86 26.63
N ASN A 156 1.74 -14.67 26.16
CA ASN A 156 0.38 -14.36 25.75
C ASN A 156 0.34 -14.05 24.24
N VAL A 157 -0.60 -14.65 23.52
CA VAL A 157 -0.85 -14.37 22.11
C VAL A 157 -2.18 -13.69 21.99
N ARG A 158 -2.16 -12.47 21.45
CA ARG A 158 -3.34 -11.68 21.14
C ARG A 158 -3.49 -11.50 19.63
N THR A 159 -4.71 -11.47 19.16
CA THR A 159 -5.00 -11.05 17.78
C THR A 159 -4.84 -9.53 17.66
N VAL A 160 -4.57 -9.04 16.45
CA VAL A 160 -4.44 -7.58 16.22
C VAL A 160 -5.74 -6.86 16.57
N ASP A 161 -6.88 -7.52 16.36
CA ASP A 161 -8.21 -6.99 16.65
C ASP A 161 -8.50 -6.83 18.16
N GLU A 162 -7.71 -7.48 19.01
CA GLU A 162 -7.80 -7.36 20.48
C GLU A 162 -6.98 -6.19 21.06
N LEU A 163 -6.21 -5.48 20.23
CA LEU A 163 -5.32 -4.42 20.66
C LEU A 163 -5.87 -3.04 20.29
N ALA A 164 -5.78 -2.10 21.22
CA ALA A 164 -6.08 -0.70 20.92
C ALA A 164 -5.03 -0.11 19.96
N THR A 165 -5.41 0.95 19.23
CA THR A 165 -4.52 1.58 18.24
C THR A 165 -3.26 2.15 18.91
N GLU A 166 -3.40 2.64 20.14
CA GLU A 166 -2.31 3.16 20.97
C GLU A 166 -1.35 2.03 21.38
N GLU A 167 -1.88 0.87 21.76
CA GLU A 167 -1.09 -0.31 22.13
C GLU A 167 -0.30 -0.84 20.93
N LEU A 168 -0.94 -0.94 19.75
CA LEU A 168 -0.28 -1.32 18.50
C LEU A 168 0.85 -0.34 18.15
N SER A 169 0.57 0.96 18.21
CA SER A 169 1.55 2.00 17.92
C SER A 169 2.76 1.91 18.85
N HIS A 170 2.51 1.70 20.15
CA HIS A 170 3.54 1.55 21.16
C HIS A 170 4.42 0.30 20.92
N LEU A 171 3.83 -0.83 20.49
CA LEU A 171 4.58 -2.03 20.11
C LEU A 171 5.56 -1.76 18.95
N TYR A 172 5.15 -0.99 17.95
CA TYR A 172 6.03 -0.61 16.83
C TYR A 172 7.19 0.33 17.23
N LEU A 173 7.04 1.08 18.33
CA LEU A 173 8.09 1.98 18.83
C LEU A 173 9.12 1.26 19.71
N ILE A 174 8.70 0.25 20.48
CA ILE A 174 9.54 -0.42 21.47
C ILE A 174 10.26 -1.64 20.92
N VAL A 175 9.62 -2.40 20.03
CA VAL A 175 10.22 -3.61 19.48
C VAL A 175 11.08 -3.19 18.27
N PRO A 176 12.42 -3.35 18.30
CA PRO A 176 13.21 -3.25 17.07
C PRO A 176 12.65 -4.28 16.09
N VAL A 177 11.96 -3.80 15.07
CA VAL A 177 11.08 -4.59 14.22
C VAL A 177 11.88 -5.66 13.46
N THR A 178 12.02 -6.82 14.08
CA THR A 178 12.20 -8.08 13.38
C THR A 178 10.79 -8.63 13.22
N LEU A 179 10.11 -8.25 12.12
CA LEU A 179 8.78 -8.77 11.78
C LEU A 179 8.87 -10.30 11.63
N VAL A 180 8.50 -11.03 12.70
CA VAL A 180 7.98 -12.39 12.57
C VAL A 180 6.48 -12.22 12.43
N THR A 181 5.99 -12.21 11.20
CA THR A 181 4.56 -12.32 10.93
C THR A 181 4.11 -13.71 11.38
N HIS A 182 3.49 -13.80 12.55
CA HIS A 182 2.68 -14.95 12.90
C HIS A 182 1.43 -14.91 12.02
N GLN A 183 1.44 -15.71 10.95
CA GLN A 183 0.26 -15.93 10.14
C GLN A 183 -0.80 -16.64 10.99
N ALA A 184 -1.94 -15.99 11.12
CA ALA A 184 -3.15 -16.60 11.65
C ALA A 184 -3.46 -17.85 10.82
N VAL A 185 -3.31 -19.02 11.44
CA VAL A 185 -3.86 -20.27 10.92
C VAL A 185 -5.36 -20.16 11.14
N THR A 186 -6.10 -19.96 10.06
CA THR A 186 -7.56 -20.04 10.05
C THR A 186 -8.02 -21.35 10.68
N HIS A 187 -8.85 -21.25 11.72
CA HIS A 187 -9.55 -22.39 12.31
C HIS A 187 -10.33 -23.16 11.22
N PRO A 188 -10.25 -24.49 11.15
CA PRO A 188 -11.28 -25.26 10.47
C PRO A 188 -12.56 -25.16 11.30
N ARG A 189 -13.66 -24.80 10.64
CA ARG A 189 -15.01 -24.97 11.20
C ARG A 189 -15.24 -26.46 11.50
N ILE A 190 -15.96 -26.68 12.60
CA ILE A 190 -16.44 -27.95 13.15
C ILE A 190 -17.04 -28.83 12.05
#